data_AF-A0A2W6B136-F1
#
_entry.id   AF-A0A2W6B136-F1
#
_cell.length_a   1.000
_cell.length_b   1.000
_cell.length_c   1.000
_cell.angle_alpha   90.00
_cell.angle_beta   90.00
_cell.angle_gamma   90.00
#
_symmetry.space_group_name_H-M   'P 1'
#
loop_
_entity.id
_entity.type
_entity.pdbx_description
1 polymer ?
#
loop_
_entity_poly.entity_id
_entity_poly.type
_entity_poly.pdbx_seq_one_letter_code
_entity_poly.pdbx_strand_id
1 'polypeptide(L)'
;MTVLDWMLDSDPSIRWQALRYLVDAPAEVVAAERARVPSEGWGARLLALQGEDGQWEGGALFPARNGDSDDGGQSDDDEGQPWTATAYNLLLLRDLGVDPRCDQAHRAVALVRDHCRWEHAGQPFFTGEVEPCINGMTIVLGAYFDQNVDGVVARL
;
A
#
# COMPACT_ATOMS: atom_id res chain seq x y z
N MET A 1 1.65 15.70 -29.58
CA MET A 1 1.70 15.22 -28.19
C MET A 1 2.62 14.03 -28.14
N THR A 2 3.73 14.15 -27.42
CA THR A 2 4.69 13.06 -27.20
C THR A 2 4.25 12.20 -26.01
N VAL A 3 4.88 11.04 -25.83
CA VAL A 3 4.66 10.21 -24.62
C VAL A 3 5.02 10.97 -23.35
N LEU A 4 6.08 11.78 -23.39
CA LEU A 4 6.49 12.61 -22.25
C LEU A 4 5.44 13.67 -21.93
N ASP A 5 4.89 14.36 -22.94
CA ASP A 5 3.83 15.36 -22.73
C ASP A 5 2.62 14.73 -22.04
N TRP A 6 2.22 13.52 -22.44
CA TRP A 6 1.13 12.78 -21.80
C TRP A 6 1.44 12.41 -20.34
N MET A 7 2.64 11.90 -20.05
CA MET A 7 3.05 11.57 -18.68
C MET A 7 3.09 12.80 -17.78
N LEU A 8 3.50 13.95 -18.32
CA LEU A 8 3.48 15.21 -17.60
C LEU A 8 2.04 15.70 -17.41
N ASP A 9 1.11 15.47 -18.33
CA ASP A 9 -0.31 15.86 -18.18
C ASP A 9 -1.17 14.81 -17.43
N SER A 10 -0.54 13.85 -16.74
CA SER A 10 -1.21 12.74 -16.06
C SER A 10 -1.42 12.99 -14.56
N ASP A 11 -2.00 11.98 -13.88
CA ASP A 11 -2.15 11.91 -12.42
C ASP A 11 -0.85 12.29 -11.68
N PRO A 12 -0.91 12.98 -10.52
CA PRO A 12 0.28 13.32 -9.74
C PRO A 12 1.21 12.13 -9.53
N SER A 13 0.65 10.93 -9.30
CA SER A 13 1.40 9.69 -9.08
C SER A 13 2.29 9.28 -10.24
N ILE A 14 1.96 9.71 -11.47
CA ILE A 14 2.79 9.53 -12.67
C ILE A 14 3.68 10.76 -12.87
N ARG A 15 3.09 11.96 -12.78
CA ARG A 15 3.75 13.22 -13.14
C ARG A 15 5.00 13.47 -12.31
N TRP A 16 4.97 13.25 -10.99
CA TRP A 16 6.16 13.47 -10.15
C TRP A 16 7.32 12.53 -10.54
N GLN A 17 7.00 11.31 -10.96
CA GLN A 17 7.99 10.32 -11.41
C GLN A 17 8.59 10.70 -12.76
N ALA A 18 7.77 11.15 -13.71
CA ALA A 18 8.23 11.65 -15.00
C ALA A 18 9.14 12.88 -14.83
N LEU A 19 8.73 13.83 -13.97
CA LEU A 19 9.55 14.98 -13.61
C LEU A 19 10.91 14.56 -13.04
N ARG A 20 10.93 13.58 -12.14
CA ARG A 20 12.17 13.11 -11.50
C ARG A 20 13.09 12.33 -12.45
N TYR A 21 12.53 11.34 -13.15
CA TYR A 21 13.34 10.31 -13.81
C TYR A 21 13.52 10.52 -15.31
N LEU A 22 12.67 11.34 -15.94
CA LEU A 22 12.73 11.58 -17.39
C LEU A 22 13.10 13.03 -17.74
N VAL A 23 12.67 13.99 -16.91
CA VAL A 23 12.95 15.41 -17.11
C VAL A 23 14.16 15.90 -16.31
N ASP A 24 14.54 15.17 -15.25
CA ASP A 24 15.56 15.58 -14.27
C ASP A 24 15.24 16.96 -13.66
N ALA A 25 13.98 17.15 -13.27
CA ALA A 25 13.51 18.39 -12.66
C ALA A 25 14.11 18.59 -11.27
N PRO A 26 14.23 19.85 -10.79
CA PRO A 26 14.74 20.14 -9.45
C PRO A 26 13.96 19.42 -8.34
N ALA A 27 14.67 19.04 -7.27
CA ALA A 27 14.10 18.24 -6.19
C ALA A 27 12.88 18.90 -5.52
N GLU A 28 12.87 20.24 -5.42
CA GLU A 28 11.73 20.98 -4.89
C GLU A 28 10.47 20.88 -5.76
N VAL A 29 10.63 20.82 -7.09
CA VAL A 29 9.52 20.65 -8.05
C VAL A 29 8.95 19.24 -7.93
N VAL A 30 9.83 18.24 -7.87
CA VAL A 30 9.44 16.84 -7.67
C VAL A 30 8.71 16.66 -6.34
N ALA A 31 9.24 17.25 -5.26
CA ALA A 31 8.63 17.16 -3.93
C ALA A 31 7.25 17.84 -3.89
N ALA A 32 7.12 19.03 -4.49
CA ALA A 32 5.85 19.74 -4.56
C ALA A 32 4.79 18.95 -5.35
N GLU A 33 5.18 18.32 -6.47
CA GLU A 33 4.25 17.48 -7.25
C GLU A 33 3.85 16.22 -6.47
N ARG A 34 4.82 15.52 -5.88
CA ARG A 34 4.57 14.31 -5.08
C ARG A 34 3.69 14.58 -3.86
N ALA A 35 3.78 15.77 -3.26
CA ALA A 35 2.94 16.17 -2.12
C ALA A 35 1.43 16.21 -2.44
N ARG A 36 1.05 16.25 -3.73
CA ARG A 36 -0.35 16.23 -4.18
C ARG A 36 -0.97 14.84 -4.17
N VAL A 37 -0.15 13.78 -4.28
CA VAL A 37 -0.59 12.37 -4.36
C VAL A 37 -1.59 11.97 -3.25
N PRO A 38 -1.40 12.30 -1.95
CA PRO A 38 -2.37 11.93 -0.92
C PRO A 38 -3.69 12.71 -0.95
N SER A 39 -3.80 13.78 -1.74
CA SER A 39 -4.99 14.65 -1.80
C SER A 39 -5.65 14.73 -3.18
N GLU A 40 -4.99 14.27 -4.22
CA GLU A 40 -5.47 14.32 -5.60
C GLU A 40 -5.32 12.95 -6.29
N GLY A 41 -6.24 12.66 -7.20
CA GLY A 41 -6.09 11.55 -8.13
C GLY A 41 -6.14 10.16 -7.47
N TRP A 42 -5.32 9.25 -7.97
CA TRP A 42 -5.35 7.84 -7.58
C TRP A 42 -4.93 7.60 -6.13
N GLY A 43 -3.89 8.26 -5.64
CA GLY A 43 -3.42 8.11 -4.26
C GLY A 43 -4.50 8.51 -3.25
N ALA A 44 -5.13 9.66 -3.46
CA ALA A 44 -6.24 10.13 -2.64
C ALA A 44 -7.47 9.20 -2.70
N ARG A 45 -7.83 8.73 -3.89
CA ARG A 45 -8.93 7.77 -4.06
C ARG A 45 -8.65 6.47 -3.31
N LEU A 46 -7.42 5.95 -3.40
CA LEU A 46 -7.05 4.70 -2.75
C LEU A 46 -7.08 4.83 -1.23
N LEU A 47 -6.58 5.94 -0.68
CA LEU A 47 -6.71 6.26 0.75
C LEU A 47 -8.17 6.36 1.19
N ALA A 48 -9.04 6.95 0.37
CA ALA A 48 -10.46 7.10 0.67
C ALA A 48 -11.26 5.78 0.60
N LEU A 49 -10.71 4.74 -0.03
CA LEU A 49 -11.31 3.40 -0.10
C LEU A 49 -10.97 2.52 1.12
N GLN A 50 -10.14 3.00 2.05
CA GLN A 50 -9.92 2.28 3.30
C GLN A 50 -11.23 2.16 4.08
N GLY A 51 -11.55 0.94 4.51
CA GLY A 51 -12.73 0.66 5.31
C GLY A 51 -12.66 1.28 6.71
N GLU A 52 -13.82 1.40 7.35
CA GLU A 52 -13.92 1.87 8.74
C GLU A 52 -13.21 0.93 9.73
N ASP A 53 -12.99 -0.32 9.34
CA ASP A 53 -12.22 -1.33 10.06
C ASP A 53 -10.70 -1.13 9.94
N GLY A 54 -10.25 -0.14 9.16
CA GLY A 54 -8.84 0.15 8.94
C GLY A 54 -8.18 -0.68 7.85
N GLN A 55 -8.95 -1.46 7.09
CA GLN A 55 -8.43 -2.38 6.08
C GLN A 55 -8.92 -2.01 4.69
N TRP A 56 -8.25 -2.52 3.65
CA TRP A 56 -8.82 -2.54 2.30
C TRP A 56 -9.44 -3.91 2.05
N GLU A 57 -10.72 -3.91 1.67
CA GLU A 57 -11.51 -5.12 1.46
C GLU A 57 -11.50 -6.09 2.66
N GLY A 58 -11.29 -5.59 3.88
CA GLY A 58 -11.48 -6.34 5.13
C GLY A 58 -10.43 -7.38 5.51
N GLY A 59 -9.31 -7.50 4.77
CA GLY A 59 -8.26 -8.47 5.11
C GLY A 59 -6.84 -8.03 4.78
N ALA A 60 -5.86 -8.83 5.20
CA ALA A 60 -4.43 -8.49 5.16
C ALA A 60 -3.80 -8.85 3.82
N LEU A 61 -3.77 -10.15 3.48
CA LEU A 61 -3.31 -10.68 2.19
C LEU A 61 -4.46 -11.03 1.26
N PHE A 62 -5.60 -11.44 1.82
CA PHE A 62 -6.80 -11.79 1.07
C PHE A 62 -7.97 -10.91 1.51
N PRO A 63 -8.86 -10.48 0.59
CA PRO A 63 -10.11 -9.84 0.98
C PRO A 63 -10.92 -10.70 1.94
N ALA A 64 -11.69 -10.05 2.83
CA ALA A 64 -12.71 -10.72 3.60
C ALA A 64 -13.72 -11.37 2.64
N ARG A 65 -13.94 -12.68 2.80
CA ARG A 65 -15.01 -13.37 2.07
C ARG A 65 -16.35 -12.89 2.66
N ASN A 66 -17.26 -12.44 1.81
CA ASN A 66 -18.67 -12.35 2.20
C ASN A 66 -19.11 -13.78 2.57
N GLY A 67 -19.48 -13.98 3.84
CA GLY A 67 -19.82 -15.24 4.53
C GLY A 67 -19.90 -16.54 3.73
N ASP A 68 -19.23 -17.58 4.25
CA ASP A 68 -19.51 -19.04 4.08
C ASP A 68 -18.31 -19.93 3.69
N SER A 69 -17.08 -19.64 4.11
CA SER A 69 -16.04 -20.68 4.10
C SER A 69 -15.01 -20.50 5.22
N ASP A 70 -15.10 -21.39 6.21
CA ASP A 70 -14.15 -21.61 7.31
C ASP A 70 -12.94 -22.45 6.85
N ASP A 71 -12.65 -22.44 5.54
CA ASP A 71 -11.54 -23.16 4.94
C ASP A 71 -10.58 -22.14 4.34
N GLY A 72 -9.35 -22.14 4.87
CA GLY A 72 -8.31 -21.21 4.52
C GLY A 72 -7.94 -21.32 3.04
N GLY A 73 -8.50 -20.42 2.24
CA GLY A 73 -7.89 -19.93 1.01
C GLY A 73 -7.85 -20.90 -0.16
N GLN A 74 -9.00 -21.15 -0.77
CA GLN A 74 -9.04 -21.40 -2.21
C GLN A 74 -10.08 -20.46 -2.81
N SER A 75 -9.60 -19.43 -3.53
CA SER A 75 -10.35 -18.85 -4.64
C SER A 75 -10.69 -19.99 -5.58
N ASP A 76 -11.86 -19.99 -6.22
CA ASP A 76 -12.07 -20.88 -7.36
C ASP A 76 -10.85 -20.77 -8.27
N ASP A 77 -10.19 -21.89 -8.55
CA ASP A 77 -8.82 -21.96 -9.09
C ASP A 77 -8.63 -21.21 -10.45
N ASP A 78 -9.72 -20.72 -11.05
CA ASP A 78 -9.74 -19.95 -12.30
C ASP A 78 -9.66 -18.41 -12.14
N GLU A 79 -9.91 -17.81 -10.96
CA GLU A 79 -9.96 -16.34 -10.82
C GLU A 79 -8.64 -15.68 -10.36
N GLY A 80 -7.66 -16.46 -9.93
CA GLY A 80 -6.35 -15.96 -9.49
C GLY A 80 -6.39 -15.14 -8.19
N GLN A 81 -5.22 -14.64 -7.76
CA GLN A 81 -5.12 -13.92 -6.48
C GLN A 81 -5.81 -12.54 -6.54
N PRO A 82 -6.70 -12.21 -5.59
CA PRO A 82 -7.29 -10.88 -5.50
C PRO A 82 -6.29 -9.87 -4.91
N TRP A 83 -5.74 -9.01 -5.77
CA TRP A 83 -4.72 -7.99 -5.43
C TRP A 83 -5.29 -6.73 -4.74
N THR A 84 -6.40 -6.87 -4.01
CA THR A 84 -7.18 -5.75 -3.45
C THR A 84 -7.18 -5.70 -1.92
N ALA A 85 -6.51 -6.64 -1.25
CA ALA A 85 -6.37 -6.65 0.21
C ALA A 85 -5.38 -5.57 0.71
N THR A 86 -5.31 -5.40 2.03
CA THR A 86 -4.55 -4.33 2.69
C THR A 86 -3.07 -4.28 2.30
N ALA A 87 -2.38 -5.42 2.24
CA ALA A 87 -0.95 -5.46 1.89
C ALA A 87 -0.68 -4.86 0.50
N TYR A 88 -1.52 -5.19 -0.48
CA TYR A 88 -1.37 -4.73 -1.86
C TYR A 88 -1.72 -3.27 -2.03
N ASN A 89 -2.73 -2.77 -1.31
CA ASN A 89 -3.05 -1.34 -1.33
C ASN A 89 -1.95 -0.51 -0.67
N LEU A 90 -1.35 -0.97 0.43
CA LEU A 90 -0.21 -0.29 1.04
C LEU A 90 1.01 -0.27 0.10
N LEU A 91 1.28 -1.36 -0.62
CA LEU A 91 2.34 -1.38 -1.63
C LEU A 91 2.05 -0.40 -2.76
N LEU A 92 0.82 -0.38 -3.26
CA LEU A 92 0.41 0.55 -4.30
C LEU A 92 0.50 2.01 -3.84
N LEU A 93 0.08 2.34 -2.61
CA LEU A 93 0.23 3.69 -2.05
C LEU A 93 1.71 4.12 -1.98
N ARG A 94 2.61 3.21 -1.62
CA ARG A 94 4.06 3.43 -1.66
C ARG A 94 4.55 3.67 -3.09
N ASP A 95 4.12 2.86 -4.05
CA ASP A 95 4.56 2.95 -5.45
C ASP A 95 4.02 4.21 -6.16
N LEU A 96 2.80 4.65 -5.81
CA LEU A 96 2.24 5.94 -6.24
C LEU A 96 2.99 7.13 -5.62
N GLY A 97 3.73 6.91 -4.53
CA GLY A 97 4.58 7.90 -3.89
C GLY A 97 3.88 8.73 -2.82
N VAL A 98 2.86 8.19 -2.13
CA VAL A 98 2.25 8.88 -0.98
C VAL A 98 3.34 9.21 0.06
N ASP A 99 3.46 10.47 0.50
CA ASP A 99 4.40 10.81 1.58
C ASP A 99 3.97 10.07 2.85
N PRO A 100 4.81 9.17 3.40
CA PRO A 100 4.45 8.41 4.60
C PRO A 100 4.19 9.31 5.80
N ARG A 101 4.68 10.56 5.79
CA ARG A 101 4.54 11.52 6.89
C ARG A 101 3.28 12.38 6.84
N CYS A 102 2.49 12.28 5.77
CA CYS A 102 1.25 13.03 5.68
C CYS A 102 0.20 12.46 6.63
N ASP A 103 -0.71 13.31 7.13
CA ASP A 103 -1.73 12.92 8.10
C ASP A 103 -2.63 11.78 7.60
N GLN A 104 -2.95 11.76 6.31
CA GLN A 104 -3.75 10.70 5.70
C GLN A 104 -3.06 9.34 5.79
N ALA A 105 -1.78 9.28 5.40
CA ALA A 105 -0.99 8.05 5.45
C ALA A 105 -0.75 7.60 6.90
N HIS A 106 -0.38 8.52 7.80
CA HIS A 106 -0.23 8.23 9.22
C HIS A 106 -1.48 7.63 9.84
N ARG A 107 -2.67 8.21 9.58
CA ARG A 107 -3.94 7.66 10.07
C ARG A 107 -4.22 6.28 9.48
N ALA A 108 -4.07 6.13 8.17
CA ALA A 108 -4.35 4.87 7.49
C ALA A 108 -3.47 3.73 8.02
N VAL A 109 -2.17 3.98 8.18
CA VAL A 109 -1.21 2.97 8.66
C VAL A 109 -1.39 2.68 10.16
N ALA A 110 -1.74 3.69 10.97
CA ALA A 110 -2.07 3.47 12.37
C ALA A 110 -3.27 2.51 12.51
N LEU A 111 -4.31 2.69 11.70
CA LEU A 111 -5.47 1.80 11.67
C LEU A 111 -5.07 0.37 11.27
N VAL A 112 -4.23 0.21 10.24
CA VAL A 112 -3.71 -1.13 9.86
C VAL A 112 -2.94 -1.77 11.01
N ARG A 113 -2.03 -1.04 11.66
CA ARG A 113 -1.26 -1.54 12.81
C ARG A 113 -2.19 -2.03 13.92
N ASP A 114 -3.22 -1.25 14.23
CA ASP A 114 -4.07 -1.49 15.40
C ASP A 114 -5.11 -2.59 15.12
N HIS A 115 -5.65 -2.65 13.90
CA HIS A 115 -6.82 -3.48 13.57
C HIS A 115 -6.55 -4.64 12.60
N CYS A 116 -5.58 -4.53 11.68
CA CYS A 116 -5.34 -5.56 10.67
C CYS A 116 -4.53 -6.73 11.25
N ARG A 117 -4.95 -7.96 10.92
CA ARG A 117 -4.31 -9.20 11.34
C ARG A 117 -4.07 -10.11 10.14
N TRP A 118 -2.92 -10.79 10.12
CA TRP A 118 -2.67 -11.83 9.13
C TRP A 118 -3.67 -12.96 9.29
N GLU A 119 -4.13 -13.49 8.16
CA GLU A 119 -5.08 -14.59 8.09
C GLU A 119 -4.49 -15.85 8.74
N HIS A 120 -3.20 -16.08 8.56
CA HIS A 120 -2.48 -17.08 9.31
C HIS A 120 -2.34 -16.64 10.77
N ALA A 121 -2.91 -17.43 11.69
CA ALA A 121 -2.77 -17.36 13.15
C ALA A 121 -3.06 -15.99 13.83
N GLY A 122 -3.58 -15.00 13.10
CA GLY A 122 -4.07 -13.74 13.66
C GLY A 122 -3.00 -12.78 14.17
N GLN A 123 -1.76 -12.88 13.67
CA GLN A 123 -0.66 -11.99 14.04
C GLN A 123 -0.96 -10.53 13.64
N PRO A 124 -0.57 -9.52 14.45
CA PRO A 124 -0.58 -8.13 14.00
C PRO A 124 0.18 -7.92 12.69
N PHE A 125 -0.37 -7.12 11.78
CA PHE A 125 0.17 -6.94 10.43
C PHE A 125 1.70 -6.67 10.38
N PHE A 126 2.20 -5.71 11.16
CA PHE A 126 3.63 -5.36 11.16
C PHE A 126 4.55 -6.35 11.90
N THR A 127 4.00 -7.41 12.50
CA THR A 127 4.81 -8.51 13.07
C THR A 127 5.12 -9.62 12.05
N GLY A 128 4.58 -9.48 10.84
CA GLY A 128 4.76 -10.43 9.74
C GLY A 128 4.09 -11.79 9.98
N GLU A 129 4.41 -12.72 9.10
CA GLU A 129 3.79 -14.05 8.98
C GLU A 129 4.93 -15.11 8.92
N VAL A 130 4.69 -16.39 8.63
CA VAL A 130 5.72 -17.40 8.35
C VAL A 130 6.29 -17.30 6.93
N GLU A 131 5.51 -16.87 5.95
CA GLU A 131 5.89 -16.88 4.54
C GLU A 131 6.93 -15.80 4.20
N PRO A 132 8.05 -16.16 3.56
CA PRO A 132 9.11 -15.19 3.23
C PRO A 132 8.64 -14.04 2.35
N CYS A 133 7.72 -14.29 1.42
CA CYS A 133 7.18 -13.25 0.53
C CYS A 133 6.34 -12.22 1.32
N ILE A 134 5.53 -12.67 2.27
CA ILE A 134 4.74 -11.80 3.16
C ILE A 134 5.68 -10.98 4.03
N ASN A 135 6.64 -11.62 4.69
CA ASN A 135 7.61 -10.93 5.54
C ASN A 135 8.44 -9.89 4.76
N GLY A 136 8.80 -10.18 3.52
CA GLY A 136 9.45 -9.22 2.63
C GLY A 136 8.59 -7.98 2.39
N MET A 137 7.30 -8.15 2.08
CA MET A 137 6.36 -7.03 1.95
C MET A 137 6.20 -6.27 3.26
N THR A 138 6.03 -6.97 4.39
CA THR A 138 5.89 -6.35 5.72
C THR A 138 7.10 -5.46 6.04
N ILE A 139 8.32 -5.92 5.78
CA ILE A 139 9.54 -5.14 6.01
C ILE A 139 9.58 -3.90 5.12
N VAL A 140 9.29 -4.05 3.82
CA VAL A 140 9.26 -2.93 2.87
C VAL A 140 8.24 -1.87 3.31
N LEU A 141 7.04 -2.30 3.72
CA LEU A 141 5.98 -1.41 4.17
C LEU A 141 6.31 -0.75 5.51
N GLY A 142 6.81 -1.52 6.48
CA GLY A 142 7.18 -1.00 7.79
C GLY A 142 8.32 0.01 7.71
N ALA A 143 9.36 -0.27 6.93
CA ALA A 143 10.44 0.69 6.70
C ALA A 143 9.97 1.96 5.99
N TYR A 144 9.01 1.85 5.06
CA TYR A 144 8.49 3.01 4.33
C TYR A 144 7.56 3.88 5.19
N PHE A 145 6.67 3.27 5.97
CA PHE A 145 5.66 3.95 6.79
C PHE A 145 6.03 4.07 8.28
N ASP A 146 7.32 3.97 8.60
CA ASP A 146 7.86 4.14 9.95
C ASP A 146 7.20 3.24 11.01
N GLN A 147 7.01 1.96 10.69
CA GLN A 147 6.52 0.94 11.62
C GLN A 147 7.64 -0.01 12.03
N ASN A 148 7.63 -0.41 13.30
CA ASN A 148 8.61 -1.34 13.83
C ASN A 148 8.41 -2.75 13.22
N VAL A 149 9.45 -3.22 12.51
CA VAL A 149 9.52 -4.55 11.89
C VAL A 149 10.79 -5.31 12.32
N ASP A 150 11.46 -4.88 13.39
CA ASP A 150 12.72 -5.47 13.85
C ASP A 150 12.56 -6.97 14.16
N GLY A 151 11.41 -7.35 14.72
CA GLY A 151 11.08 -8.75 14.99
C GLY A 151 10.94 -9.61 13.73
N VAL A 152 10.57 -9.02 12.59
CA VAL A 152 10.54 -9.72 11.29
C VAL A 152 11.95 -9.88 10.75
N VAL A 153 12.77 -8.82 10.80
CA VAL A 153 14.16 -8.82 10.32
C VAL A 153 15.04 -9.82 11.09
N ALA A 154 14.86 -9.89 12.41
CA ALA A 154 15.68 -10.75 13.27
C ALA A 154 15.51 -12.27 13.03
N ARG A 155 14.45 -12.67 12.32
CA ARG A 155 14.12 -14.08 12.04
C ARG A 155 14.21 -14.47 10.55
N LEU A 156 14.80 -13.59 9.72
CA LEU A 156 15.13 -13.88 8.33
C LEU A 156 16.43 -14.66 8.17
#